data_AF-A0A558FF53-F1
#
_entry.id   AF-A0A558FF53-F1
#
_cell.length_a   1.000
_cell.length_b   1.000
_cell.length_c   1.000
_cell.angle_alpha   90.00
_cell.angle_beta   90.00
_cell.angle_gamma   90.00
#
_symmetry.space_group_name_H-M   'P 1'
#
loop_
_entity.id
_entity.type
_entity.pdbx_description
1 polymer ?
#
loop_
_entity_poly.entity_id
_entity_poly.type
_entity_poly.pdbx_seq_one_letter_code
_entity_poly.pdbx_strand_id
1 'polypeptide(L)' 'MDRRHQNNPHRAVEAAGAAAAQKGLQVCSCPYRHPAMLASWLKGFAQEQQLGFDFQS' A
#
# COMPACT_ATOMS: atom_id res chain seq x y z
N MET A 1 4.63 -13.39 -18.19
CA MET A 1 5.13 -12.05 -17.77
C MET A 1 4.02 -11.04 -18.00
N ASP A 2 3.13 -10.90 -17.03
CA ASP A 2 1.95 -10.03 -17.08
C ASP A 2 2.33 -8.54 -17.08
N ARG A 3 2.78 -8.04 -18.23
CA ARG A 3 3.06 -6.61 -18.46
C ARG A 3 1.81 -5.73 -18.41
N ARG A 4 0.61 -6.31 -18.28
CA ARG A 4 -0.65 -5.56 -18.15
C ARG A 4 -0.91 -5.03 -16.73
N HIS A 5 -0.19 -5.51 -15.71
CA HIS A 5 -0.34 -5.03 -14.33
C HIS A 5 0.31 -3.65 -14.10
N GLN A 6 1.30 -3.28 -14.93
CA GLN A 6 2.10 -2.06 -14.77
C GLN A 6 1.39 -0.77 -15.19
N ASN A 7 0.22 -0.83 -15.85
CA ASN A 7 -0.44 0.36 -16.39
C ASN A 7 -1.50 0.98 -15.46
N ASN A 8 -1.63 0.53 -14.21
CA ASN A 8 -2.49 1.21 -13.25
C ASN A 8 -1.67 1.77 -12.08
N PRO A 9 -1.35 3.08 -12.07
CA PRO A 9 -0.53 3.68 -11.03
C PRO A 9 -1.10 3.42 -9.63
N HIS A 10 -2.42 3.30 -9.50
CA HIS A 10 -3.09 2.96 -8.25
C HIS A 10 -2.68 1.60 -7.67
N ARG A 11 -2.49 0.56 -8.49
CA ARG A 11 -2.05 -0.77 -8.01
C ARG A 11 -0.59 -0.77 -7.56
N ALA A 12 0.27 -0.07 -8.30
CA ALA A 12 1.67 0.08 -7.91
C ALA A 12 1.79 0.81 -6.56
N VAL A 13 0.95 1.84 -6.36
CA VAL A 13 0.92 2.62 -5.13
C VAL A 13 0.31 1.82 -3.97
N GLU A 14 -0.73 1.02 -4.20
CA GLU A 14 -1.30 0.09 -3.20
C GLU A 14 -0.26 -0.95 -2.75
N ALA A 15 0.46 -1.57 -3.68
CA ALA A 15 1.54 -2.51 -3.35
C ALA A 15 2.70 -1.85 -2.59
N ALA A 16 3.02 -0.59 -2.90
CA ALA A 16 4.02 0.17 -2.14
C ALA A 16 3.56 0.47 -0.70
N GLY A 17 2.25 0.69 -0.49
CA GLY A 17 1.65 0.84 0.83
C GLY A 17 1.70 -0.45 1.63
N ALA A 18 1.33 -1.57 1.01
CA ALA A 18 1.42 -2.90 1.60
C ALA A 18 2.86 -3.22 2.06
N ALA A 19 3.85 -3.01 1.18
CA ALA A 19 5.25 -3.23 1.52
C ALA A 19 5.76 -2.31 2.64
N ALA A 20 5.22 -1.09 2.75
CA ALA A 20 5.56 -0.17 3.83
C ALA A 20 5.00 -0.64 5.19
N ALA A 21 3.76 -1.15 5.20
CA ALA A 21 3.14 -1.72 6.40
C ALA A 21 3.91 -2.96 6.90
N GLN A 22 4.28 -3.87 6.00
CA GLN A 22 5.12 -5.03 6.36
C GLN A 22 6.48 -4.64 6.94
N LYS A 23 7.04 -3.50 6.51
CA LYS A 23 8.30 -2.96 7.04
C LYS A 23 8.13 -2.15 8.33
N GLY A 24 6.89 -1.92 8.79
CA GLY A 24 6.60 -1.06 9.94
C GLY A 24 6.88 0.42 9.70
N LEU A 25 6.88 0.88 8.45
CA LEU A 25 7.05 2.30 8.11
C LEU A 25 5.82 3.10 8.51
N GLN A 26 5.99 4.38 8.85
CA GLN A 26 4.87 5.24 9.21
C GLN A 26 4.14 5.79 7.98
N VAL A 27 2.82 5.98 8.10
CA VAL A 27 1.97 6.61 7.07
C VAL A 27 2.48 8.00 6.65
N CYS A 28 3.06 8.75 7.59
CA CYS A 28 3.63 10.08 7.34
C CYS A 28 4.84 10.07 6.40
N SER A 29 5.47 8.92 6.14
CA SER A 29 6.58 8.80 5.19
C SER A 29 6.12 8.66 3.73
N CYS A 30 4.81 8.73 3.46
CA CYS A 30 4.26 8.62 2.12
C CYS A 30 4.72 9.79 1.22
N PRO A 31 5.44 9.52 0.11
CA PRO A 31 5.98 10.57 -0.77
C PRO A 31 4.94 11.15 -1.74
N TYR A 32 3.71 10.60 -1.77
CA TYR A 32 2.69 10.99 -2.73
C TYR A 32 1.86 12.18 -2.23
N ARG A 33 1.90 13.30 -2.97
CA ARG A 33 1.06 14.48 -2.70
C ARG A 33 -0.34 14.41 -3.32
N HIS A 34 -0.54 13.53 -4.31
CA HIS A 34 -1.84 13.41 -4.97
C HIS A 34 -2.82 12.60 -4.10
N PRO A 35 -4.01 13.14 -3.77
CA PRO A 35 -4.93 12.51 -2.84
C PRO A 35 -5.42 11.13 -3.31
N ALA A 36 -5.62 10.94 -4.61
CA ALA A 36 -6.04 9.65 -5.18
C ALA A 36 -4.95 8.56 -5.07
N MET A 37 -3.67 8.92 -5.17
CA MET A 37 -2.56 7.99 -4.95
C MET A 37 -2.41 7.67 -3.47
N LEU A 38 -2.48 8.69 -2.61
CA LEU A 38 -2.40 8.53 -1.17
C LEU A 38 -3.51 7.60 -0.65
N ALA A 39 -4.73 7.71 -1.17
CA ALA A 39 -5.82 6.79 -0.86
C ALA A 39 -5.50 5.34 -1.27
N SER A 40 -4.95 5.13 -2.48
CA SER A 40 -4.51 3.79 -2.91
C SER A 40 -3.38 3.23 -2.03
N TRP A 41 -2.43 4.09 -1.63
CA TRP A 41 -1.31 3.70 -0.77
C TRP A 41 -1.81 3.30 0.63
N LEU A 42 -2.67 4.13 1.22
CA LEU A 42 -3.29 3.87 2.52
C LEU A 42 -4.11 2.58 2.51
N LYS A 43 -4.81 2.29 1.41
CA LYS A 43 -5.59 1.06 1.29
C LYS A 43 -4.71 -0.19 1.41
N GLY A 44 -3.60 -0.25 0.67
CA GLY A 44 -2.66 -1.38 0.76
C GLY A 44 -1.95 -1.45 2.12
N PHE A 45 -1.60 -0.30 2.69
CA PHE A 45 -0.99 -0.20 4.01
C PHE A 45 -1.94 -0.71 5.11
N ALA A 46 -3.20 -0.26 5.10
CA ALA A 46 -4.22 -0.71 6.04
C ALA A 46 -4.53 -2.20 5.89
N GLN A 47 -4.60 -2.70 4.65
CA GLN A 47 -4.86 -4.11 4.37
C GLN A 47 -3.78 -5.02 4.97
N GLU A 48 -2.50 -4.71 4.80
CA GLU A 48 -1.41 -5.50 5.40
C GLU A 48 -1.35 -5.35 6.92
N GLN A 49 -1.62 -4.17 7.47
CA GLN A 49 -1.73 -4.01 8.92
C GLN A 49 -2.89 -4.83 9.51
N GLN A 50 -4.03 -4.88 8.82
CA GLN A 50 -5.17 -5.70 9.23
C GLN A 50 -4.86 -7.19 9.16
N LEU A 51 -4.21 -7.66 8.09
CA LEU A 51 -3.78 -9.05 7.96
C LEU A 51 -2.74 -9.44 9.02
N GLY A 52 -1.80 -8.55 9.33
CA GLY A 52 -0.83 -8.76 10.42
C GLY A 52 -1.49 -8.81 11.80
N PHE A 53 -2.60 -8.09 11.99
CA PHE A 53 -3.37 -8.09 13.24
C PHE A 53 -4.27 -9.34 13.37
N ASP A 54 -4.86 -9.81 12.27
CA ASP A 54 -5.72 -11.00 12.23
C ASP A 54 -4.95 -12.30 12.53
N PHE A 55 -3.65 -12.33 12.21
CA PHE A 55 -2.79 -13.50 12.48
C PHE A 55 -2.44 -13.70 13.98
N GLN A 56 -2.89 -12.82 14.89
CA GLN A 56 -2.65 -12.93 16.33
C GLN A 56 -3.85 -13.41 17.18
N SER A 57 -4.97 -13.83 16.57
CA SER A 57 -6.14 -14.35 17.32
C SER A 57 -6.21 -15.87 17.43
#